data_AF-A0A2D6KFT4-F1
#
_entry.id   AF-A0A2D6KFT4-F1
#
_cell.length_a   1.000
_cell.length_b   1.000
_cell.length_c   1.000
_cell.angle_alpha   90.00
_cell.angle_beta   90.00
_cell.angle_gamma   90.00
#
_symmetry.space_group_name_H-M   'P 1'
#
loop_
_entity.id
_entity.type
_entity.pdbx_description
1 polymer ?
#
loop_
_entity_poly.entity_id
_entity_poly.type
_entity_poly.pdbx_seq_one_letter_code
_entity_poly.pdbx_strand_id
1 'polypeptide(L)'
;MGKSYLDVVLNKELLGNGEEIFVANCTILGIASQGKTMDAAMKNIREVIDAYLEEHPELFDELSGNIPSFSVIELDKDAKATNIIGQGHD
;
A
#
# COMPACT_ATOMS: atom_id res chain seq x y z
N MET A 1 5.42 20.54 -12.79
CA MET A 1 5.65 19.18 -12.26
C MET A 1 4.57 18.25 -12.81
N GLY A 2 4.95 17.06 -13.24
CA GLY A 2 3.99 15.98 -13.53
C GLY A 2 3.36 15.46 -12.24
N LYS A 3 2.29 14.65 -12.37
CA LYS A 3 1.77 13.88 -11.25
C LYS A 3 2.61 12.61 -11.10
N SER A 4 2.88 12.20 -9.86
CA SER A 4 3.48 10.91 -9.53
C SER A 4 2.48 10.07 -8.76
N TYR A 5 2.62 8.74 -8.85
CA TYR A 5 1.65 7.81 -8.27
C TYR A 5 2.37 6.81 -7.36
N LEU A 6 1.77 6.55 -6.21
CA LEU A 6 2.23 5.56 -5.24
C LEU A 6 1.16 4.47 -5.11
N ASP A 7 1.60 3.23 -4.98
CA ASP A 7 0.73 2.13 -4.61
C ASP A 7 0.67 1.98 -3.09
N VAL A 8 -0.54 1.79 -2.57
CA VAL A 8 -0.77 1.52 -1.15
C VAL A 8 -1.64 0.28 -1.04
N VAL A 9 -1.08 -0.77 -0.45
CA VAL A 9 -1.79 -2.02 -0.17
C VAL A 9 -2.31 -1.97 1.25
N LEU A 10 -3.59 -2.32 1.44
CA LEU A 10 -4.24 -2.28 2.74
C LEU A 10 -4.69 -3.68 3.14
N ASN A 11 -4.10 -4.18 4.23
CA ASN A 11 -4.38 -5.50 4.77
C ASN A 11 -5.10 -5.37 6.12
N LYS A 12 -5.99 -6.31 6.42
CA LYS A 12 -6.56 -6.47 7.76
C LYS A 12 -5.75 -7.51 8.51
N GLU A 13 -5.25 -7.16 9.69
CA GLU A 13 -4.39 -8.01 10.51
C GLU A 13 -4.99 -8.22 11.90
N LEU A 14 -4.73 -9.38 12.50
CA LEU A 14 -5.12 -9.71 13.87
C LEU A 14 -3.90 -9.62 14.78
N LEU A 15 -3.95 -8.72 15.75
CA LEU A 15 -2.89 -8.53 16.73
C LEU A 15 -2.90 -9.65 17.78
N GLY A 16 -1.78 -9.82 18.49
CA GLY A 16 -1.64 -10.86 19.52
C GLY A 16 -2.60 -10.72 20.71
N ASN A 17 -3.21 -9.55 20.88
CA ASN A 17 -4.26 -9.30 21.89
C ASN A 17 -5.68 -9.59 21.37
N GLY A 18 -5.83 -10.07 20.14
CA GLY A 18 -7.12 -10.36 19.50
C GLY A 18 -7.79 -9.13 18.86
N GLU A 19 -7.16 -7.96 18.84
CA GLU A 19 -7.67 -6.77 18.15
C GLU A 19 -7.39 -6.85 16.65
N GLU A 20 -8.39 -6.54 15.83
CA GLU A 20 -8.22 -6.40 14.39
C GLU A 20 -7.80 -4.96 14.04
N ILE A 21 -6.84 -4.82 13.14
CA ILE A 21 -6.35 -3.53 12.66
C ILE A 21 -6.19 -3.55 11.15
N PHE A 22 -6.20 -2.37 10.52
CA PHE A 22 -5.82 -2.21 9.13
C PHE A 22 -4.40 -1.67 9.04
N VAL A 23 -3.56 -2.33 8.25
CA VAL A 23 -2.18 -1.96 7.95
C VAL A 23 -2.12 -1.49 6.49
N ALA A 24 -1.74 -0.24 6.28
CA ALA A 24 -1.50 0.34 4.98
C ALA A 24 0.00 0.37 4.70
N ASN A 25 0.43 -0.19 3.57
CA ASN A 25 1.83 -0.30 3.17
C ASN A 25 2.03 0.36 1.80
N CYS A 26 2.87 1.38 1.73
CA CYS A 26 3.36 1.96 0.49
C CYS A 26 4.59 1.18 0.01
N THR A 27 4.43 0.39 -1.05
CA THR A 27 5.47 -0.56 -1.44
C THR A 27 6.67 0.12 -2.09
N ILE A 28 6.43 1.22 -2.82
CA ILE A 28 7.48 2.04 -3.46
C ILE A 28 8.41 2.68 -2.43
N LEU A 29 7.86 3.26 -1.35
CA LEU A 29 8.65 3.97 -0.33
C LEU A 29 9.09 3.05 0.83
N GLY A 30 8.56 1.83 0.92
CA GLY A 30 8.85 0.90 2.02
C GLY A 30 8.30 1.38 3.37
N ILE A 31 7.24 2.19 3.35
CA ILE A 31 6.65 2.81 4.54
C ILE A 31 5.31 2.14 4.85
N ALA A 32 5.05 1.94 6.14
CA ALA A 32 3.77 1.44 6.61
C ALA A 32 3.17 2.33 7.69
N SER A 33 1.84 2.29 7.78
CA SER A 33 1.06 2.89 8.85
C SER A 33 -0.15 2.02 9.16
N GLN A 34 -0.84 2.28 10.26
CA GLN A 34 -1.95 1.45 10.73
C GLN A 34 -3.12 2.28 11.26
N GLY A 35 -4.32 1.70 11.27
CA GLY A 35 -5.52 2.34 11.79
C GLY A 35 -6.62 1.33 12.13
N LYS A 36 -7.51 1.69 13.06
CA LYS A 36 -8.64 0.83 13.46
C LYS A 36 -9.71 0.68 12.38
N THR A 37 -9.70 1.57 11.40
CA THR A 37 -10.55 1.53 10.21
C THR A 37 -9.69 1.71 8.95
N MET A 38 -10.22 1.30 7.80
CA MET A 38 -9.54 1.51 6.50
C MET A 38 -9.24 3.00 6.29
N ASP A 39 -10.21 3.88 6.55
CA ASP A 39 -10.05 5.33 6.41
C ASP A 39 -8.97 5.89 7.33
N ALA A 40 -8.90 5.40 8.57
CA ALA A 40 -7.87 5.82 9.52
C ALA A 40 -6.47 5.38 9.05
N ALA A 41 -6.33 4.14 8.58
CA ALA A 41 -5.05 3.65 8.05
C ALA A 41 -4.63 4.45 6.80
N MET A 42 -5.57 4.76 5.90
CA MET A 42 -5.32 5.58 4.71
C MET A 42 -4.99 7.04 5.02
N LYS A 43 -5.61 7.63 6.05
CA LYS A 43 -5.25 8.96 6.53
C LYS A 43 -3.83 8.94 7.09
N ASN A 44 -3.54 7.99 7.97
CA ASN A 44 -2.26 7.92 8.66
C ASN A 44 -1.10 7.66 7.68
N ILE A 45 -1.26 6.77 6.69
CA ILE A 45 -0.20 6.54 5.69
C ILE A 45 0.06 7.78 4.82
N ARG A 46 -0.96 8.59 4.50
CA ARG A 46 -0.76 9.86 3.77
C ARG A 46 0.10 10.83 4.57
N GLU A 47 -0.20 11.00 5.86
CA GLU A 47 0.58 11.88 6.74
C GLU A 47 2.04 11.42 6.85
N VAL A 48 2.29 10.10 6.92
CA VAL A 48 3.66 9.56 6.97
C VAL A 48 4.39 9.73 5.63
N ILE A 49 3.70 9.53 4.50
CA ILE A 49 4.28 9.77 3.16
C ILE A 49 4.64 11.24 2.98
N ASP A 50 3.75 12.16 3.37
CA ASP A 50 3.98 13.60 3.25
C ASP A 50 5.22 14.01 4.06
N ALA A 51 5.32 13.56 5.32
CA ALA A 51 6.47 13.83 6.16
C ALA A 51 7.76 13.23 5.59
N TYR A 52 7.72 12.02 5.05
CA TYR A 52 8.89 11.37 4.47
C TYR A 52 9.41 12.08 3.22
N LEU A 53 8.52 12.50 2.32
CA LEU A 53 8.89 13.24 1.11
C LEU A 53 9.32 14.69 1.42
N GLU A 54 8.85 15.28 2.52
CA GLU A 54 9.35 16.57 3.01
C GLU A 54 10.81 16.46 3.46
N GLU A 55 11.18 15.36 4.13
CA GLU A 55 12.56 15.08 4.56
C GLU A 55 13.48 14.63 3.41
N HIS A 56 12.91 14.02 2.36
CA HIS A 56 13.61 13.42 1.22
C HIS A 56 13.08 13.90 -0.14
N PRO A 57 13.21 15.20 -0.46
CA PRO A 57 12.64 15.78 -1.68
C PRO A 57 13.23 15.20 -2.97
N GLU A 58 14.45 14.67 -2.94
CA GLU A 58 15.12 14.02 -4.08
C GLU A 58 14.37 12.78 -4.58
N LEU A 59 13.64 12.09 -3.71
CA LEU A 59 12.90 10.89 -4.08
C LEU A 59 11.74 11.21 -5.02
N PHE A 60 11.23 12.45 -5.00
CA PHE A 60 10.13 12.86 -5.87
C PHE A 60 10.47 12.76 -7.36
N ASP A 61 11.73 13.02 -7.71
CA ASP A 61 12.23 12.92 -9.08
C ASP A 61 12.43 11.47 -9.52
N GLU A 62 12.57 10.54 -8.56
CA GLU A 62 12.67 9.10 -8.81
C GLU A 62 11.28 8.42 -8.91
N LEU A 63 10.23 9.08 -8.43
CA LEU A 63 8.87 8.54 -8.49
C LEU A 63 8.33 8.51 -9.93
N SER A 64 7.80 7.35 -10.31
CA SER A 64 7.14 7.15 -11.60
C SER A 64 5.89 8.02 -11.75
N GLY A 65 5.73 8.61 -12.93
CA GLY A 65 4.49 9.27 -13.36
C GLY A 65 3.42 8.31 -13.90
N ASN A 66 3.72 7.01 -14.01
CA ASN A 66 2.76 6.00 -14.45
C ASN A 66 1.93 5.50 -13.27
N ILE A 67 0.64 5.29 -13.49
CA ILE A 67 -0.24 4.65 -12.52
C ILE A 67 0.16 3.16 -12.44
N PRO A 68 0.36 2.60 -11.24
CA PRO A 68 0.69 1.19 -11.10
C PRO A 68 -0.52 0.31 -11.38
N SER A 69 -0.38 -0.66 -12.28
CA SER A 69 -1.33 -1.77 -12.41
C SER A 69 -1.10 -2.78 -11.28
N PHE A 70 -2.18 -3.36 -10.74
CA PHE A 70 -2.09 -4.35 -9.66
C PHE A 70 -2.82 -5.65 -10.01
N SER A 71 -2.37 -6.75 -9.40
CA SER A 71 -3.02 -8.04 -9.51
C SER A 71 -3.04 -8.79 -8.19
N VAL A 72 -4.13 -9.51 -7.93
CA VAL A 72 -4.25 -10.42 -6.79
C VAL A 72 -4.24 -11.84 -7.32
N ILE A 73 -3.31 -12.68 -6.82
CA ILE A 73 -3.21 -14.09 -7.19
C ILE A 73 -3.72 -14.94 -6.03
N GLU A 74 -4.71 -15.78 -6.30
CA GLU A 74 -5.17 -16.79 -5.35
C GLU A 74 -4.20 -17.97 -5.34
N LEU A 75 -3.89 -18.46 -4.14
CA LEU A 75 -3.14 -19.70 -3.95
C LEU A 75 -4.04 -20.73 -3.27
N ASP A 76 -3.89 -22.00 -3.66
CA ASP A 76 -4.45 -23.11 -2.89
C ASP A 76 -3.58 -23.46 -1.66
N LYS A 77 -4.05 -24.42 -0.86
CA LYS A 77 -3.35 -24.94 0.32
C LYS A 77 -1.98 -25.58 0.01
N ASP A 78 -1.72 -25.94 -1.24
CA ASP A 78 -0.46 -26.52 -1.71
C ASP A 78 0.45 -25.43 -2.32
N ALA A 79 0.13 -24.15 -2.11
CA ALA A 79 0.81 -22.97 -2.63
C ALA A 79 0.85 -22.89 -4.16
N LYS A 80 -0.10 -23.52 -4.84
CA LYS A 80 -0.23 -23.43 -6.30
C LYS A 80 -1.10 -22.24 -6.66
N ALA A 81 -0.64 -21.43 -7.61
CA ALA A 81 -1.44 -20.35 -8.17
C ALA A 81 -2.66 -20.94 -8.88
N THR A 82 -3.85 -20.56 -8.44
CA THR A 82 -5.12 -21.06 -8.97
C THR A 82 -5.76 -20.07 -9.90
N ASN A 83 -5.81 -18.79 -9.53
CA ASN A 83 -6.54 -17.75 -10.26
C ASN A 83 -5.90 -16.37 -10.10
N ILE A 84 -6.20 -15.47 -11.04
CA ILE A 84 -6.01 -14.03 -10.88
C ILE A 84 -7.39 -13.44 -10.52
N ILE A 85 -7.53 -12.93 -9.29
CA ILE A 85 -8.82 -12.53 -8.71
C ILE A 85 -9.16 -11.05 -8.94
N GLY A 86 -8.19 -10.29 -9.43
CA GLY A 86 -8.37 -8.89 -9.82
C GLY A 86 -7.20 -8.45 -10.68
N GLN A 87 -7.50 -7.80 -11.80
CA GLN A 87 -6.55 -7.01 -12.57
C GLN A 87 -7.10 -5.58 -12.61
N GLY A 88 -6.42 -4.67 -11.92
CA GLY A 88 -6.63 -3.25 -12.11
C GLY A 88 -5.67 -2.77 -13.17
N HIS A 89 -6.18 -2.48 -14.37
CA HIS A 89 -5.47 -1.67 -15.35
C HIS A 89 -6.10 -0.29 -15.37
N ASP A 90 -5.24 0.71 -15.54
CA ASP A 90 -5.54 2.13 -15.67
C ASP A 90 -6.73 2.42 -16.62
#